data_AF-A0A6A4RRS1-F1
#
_entry.id   AF-A0A6A4RRS1-F1
#
_cell.length_a   1.000
_cell.length_b   1.000
_cell.length_c   1.000
_cell.angle_alpha   90.00
_cell.angle_beta   90.00
_cell.angle_gamma   90.00
#
_symmetry.space_group_name_H-M   'P 1'
#
loop_
_entity.id
_entity.type
_entity.pdbx_description
1 polymer ?
#
loop_
_entity_poly.entity_id
_entity_poly.type
_entity_poly.pdbx_seq_one_letter_code
_entity_poly.pdbx_strand_id
1 'polypeptide(L)'
;MGKRRASGPKKERRRTESINTAFAELRECIPNVPADTKLSKIKTLRLATSYIGYLMDVLAKDSGETEGFKAEIKKFENRDLKRKRELIDGPQQDASGAEKKVKGRTGWPQQVWALELNQ
;
A
#
# COMPACT_ATOMS: atom_id res chain seq x y z
N MET A 1 3.58 35.71 18.52
CA MET A 1 3.94 34.28 18.36
C MET A 1 3.69 33.85 16.91
N GLY A 2 4.75 33.55 16.18
CA GLY A 2 4.71 33.27 14.75
C GLY A 2 3.94 32.00 14.41
N LYS A 3 2.85 32.15 13.68
CA LYS A 3 2.07 31.03 13.14
C LYS A 3 2.89 30.37 12.03
N ARG A 4 3.64 29.31 12.38
CA ARG A 4 4.36 28.47 11.41
C ARG A 4 3.34 28.03 10.36
N ARG A 5 3.46 28.60 9.15
CA ARG A 5 2.57 28.29 8.03
C ARG A 5 2.71 26.80 7.74
N ALA A 6 1.63 26.05 7.92
CA ALA A 6 1.55 24.64 7.55
C ALA A 6 1.59 24.48 6.02
N SER A 7 2.75 24.74 5.41
CA SER A 7 3.02 24.52 3.98
C SER A 7 3.46 23.09 3.70
N GLY A 8 3.93 22.35 4.71
CA GLY A 8 4.35 20.94 4.61
C GLY A 8 3.22 19.96 4.27
N PRO A 9 2.08 19.94 5.00
CA PRO A 9 1.03 18.93 4.80
C PRO A 9 0.34 19.01 3.42
N LYS A 10 0.22 20.23 2.86
CA LYS A 10 -0.40 20.45 1.56
C LYS A 10 0.48 19.97 0.40
N LYS A 11 1.81 20.14 0.53
CA LYS A 11 2.77 19.70 -0.50
C LYS A 11 2.85 18.18 -0.57
N GLU A 12 2.97 17.50 0.58
CA GLU A 12 3.06 16.04 0.60
C GLU A 12 1.77 15.36 0.13
N ARG A 13 0.62 15.96 0.48
CA ARG A 13 -0.67 15.52 -0.05
C ARG A 13 -0.72 15.60 -1.57
N ARG A 14 -0.36 16.74 -2.17
CA ARG A 14 -0.30 16.90 -3.64
C ARG A 14 0.64 15.91 -4.31
N ARG A 15 1.82 15.68 -3.72
CA ARG A 15 2.78 14.67 -4.19
C ARG A 15 2.16 13.27 -4.17
N THR A 16 1.47 12.91 -3.10
CA THR A 16 0.80 11.61 -2.96
C THR A 16 -0.35 11.45 -3.94
N GLU A 17 -1.15 12.50 -4.15
CA GLU A 17 -2.22 12.54 -5.15
C GLU A 17 -1.66 12.30 -6.55
N SER A 18 -0.60 13.03 -6.94
CA SER A 18 0.08 12.85 -8.23
C SER A 18 0.60 11.42 -8.43
N ILE A 19 1.21 10.82 -7.41
CA ILE A 19 1.66 9.41 -7.47
C ILE A 19 0.47 8.46 -7.65
N ASN A 20 -0.64 8.70 -6.95
CA ASN A 20 -1.81 7.83 -7.04
C ASN A 20 -2.49 7.94 -8.41
N THR A 21 -2.52 9.13 -9.01
CA THR A 21 -2.99 9.34 -10.38
C THR A 21 -2.14 8.57 -11.39
N ALA A 22 -0.82 8.71 -11.34
CA ALA A 22 0.08 7.95 -12.21
C ALA A 22 -0.08 6.42 -12.05
N PHE A 23 -0.33 5.96 -10.82
CA PHE A 23 -0.64 4.55 -10.56
C PHE A 23 -1.99 4.13 -11.17
N ALA A 24 -2.99 5.02 -11.24
CA ALA A 24 -4.27 4.72 -11.87
C ALA A 24 -4.11 4.58 -13.38
N GLU A 25 -3.42 5.53 -14.02
CA GLU A 25 -3.08 5.47 -15.45
C GLU A 25 -2.30 4.20 -15.78
N LEU A 26 -1.31 3.82 -14.96
CA LEU A 26 -0.56 2.58 -15.17
C LEU A 26 -1.46 1.32 -15.12
N ARG A 27 -2.55 1.31 -14.34
CA ARG A 27 -3.47 0.17 -14.29
C ARG A 27 -4.29 0.05 -15.57
N GLU A 28 -4.65 1.16 -16.19
CA GLU A 28 -5.39 1.19 -17.45
C GLU A 28 -4.58 0.60 -18.60
N CYS A 29 -3.24 0.64 -18.51
CA CYS A 29 -2.35 0.02 -19.48
C CYS A 29 -2.20 -1.51 -19.32
N ILE A 30 -2.70 -2.13 -18.25
CA ILE A 30 -2.55 -3.57 -18.01
C ILE A 30 -3.72 -4.32 -18.66
N PRO A 31 -3.50 -5.17 -19.67
CA PRO A 31 -4.58 -5.87 -20.35
C PRO A 31 -5.13 -7.03 -19.51
N ASN A 32 -6.36 -7.47 -19.84
CA ASN A 32 -7.05 -8.60 -19.20
C ASN A 32 -7.27 -8.43 -17.70
N VAL A 33 -7.29 -7.18 -17.23
CA VAL A 33 -7.69 -6.79 -15.88
C VAL A 33 -8.99 -5.99 -15.99
N PRO A 34 -10.09 -6.42 -15.34
CA PRO A 34 -11.32 -5.65 -15.31
C PRO A 34 -11.08 -4.24 -14.75
N ALA A 35 -11.70 -3.22 -15.33
CA ALA A 35 -11.46 -1.81 -14.97
C ALA A 35 -11.79 -1.47 -13.50
N ASP A 36 -12.68 -2.25 -12.88
CA ASP A 36 -13.07 -2.14 -11.47
C ASP A 36 -12.10 -2.86 -10.51
N THR A 37 -11.16 -3.64 -11.03
CA THR A 37 -10.21 -4.40 -10.22
C THR A 37 -9.17 -3.49 -9.59
N LYS A 38 -9.26 -3.34 -8.27
CA LYS A 38 -8.29 -2.57 -7.48
C LYS A 38 -6.99 -3.35 -7.26
N LEU A 39 -6.06 -3.22 -8.20
CA LEU A 39 -4.70 -3.74 -8.05
C LEU A 39 -3.92 -2.96 -6.97
N SER A 40 -3.28 -3.68 -6.05
CA SER A 40 -2.32 -3.09 -5.12
C SER A 40 -1.12 -2.50 -5.86
N LYS A 41 -0.37 -1.57 -5.23
CA LYS A 41 0.81 -0.95 -5.86
C LYS A 41 1.82 -2.01 -6.33
N ILE A 42 2.12 -3.00 -5.48
CA ILE A 42 3.05 -4.08 -5.83
C ILE A 42 2.53 -4.94 -6.99
N LYS A 43 1.23 -5.26 -7.03
CA LYS A 43 0.66 -6.04 -8.13
C LYS A 43 0.70 -5.26 -9.44
N THR A 44 0.37 -3.97 -9.40
CA THR A 44 0.42 -3.08 -10.57
C THR A 44 1.81 -3.06 -11.18
N LEU A 45 2.84 -2.87 -10.34
CA LEU A 45 4.23 -2.86 -10.80
C LEU A 45 4.66 -4.21 -11.40
N ARG A 46 4.35 -5.32 -10.73
CA ARG A 46 4.69 -6.66 -11.23
C ARG A 46 4.03 -6.95 -12.58
N LEU A 47 2.73 -6.69 -12.71
CA LEU A 47 1.99 -6.92 -13.95
C LEU A 47 2.48 -6.02 -15.08
N ALA A 48 2.78 -4.75 -14.81
CA ALA A 48 3.33 -3.83 -15.80
C ALA A 48 4.70 -4.31 -16.32
N THR A 49 5.60 -4.73 -15.43
CA THR A 49 6.90 -5.30 -15.84
C THR A 49 6.73 -6.56 -16.68
N SER A 50 5.86 -7.49 -16.26
CA SER A 50 5.57 -8.70 -17.05
C SER A 50 4.96 -8.37 -18.41
N TYR A 51 4.12 -7.34 -18.50
CA TYR A 51 3.52 -6.94 -19.76
C TYR A 51 4.55 -6.33 -20.72
N ILE A 52 5.47 -5.49 -20.22
CA ILE A 52 6.60 -4.99 -21.00
C ILE A 52 7.42 -6.18 -21.54
N GLY A 53 7.78 -7.15 -20.68
CA GLY A 53 8.53 -8.33 -21.10
C GLY A 53 7.81 -9.13 -22.19
N TYR A 54 6.50 -9.34 -22.03
CA TYR A 54 5.67 -9.98 -23.06
C TYR A 54 5.73 -9.22 -24.39
N LEU A 55 5.54 -7.90 -24.40
CA LEU A 55 5.59 -7.11 -25.63
C LEU A 55 6.96 -7.18 -26.30
N MET A 56 8.05 -7.20 -25.52
CA MET A 56 9.40 -7.38 -26.05
C MET A 56 9.57 -8.75 -26.72
N ASP A 57 9.06 -9.83 -26.10
CA ASP A 57 9.10 -11.18 -26.66
C ASP A 57 8.25 -11.30 -27.93
N VAL A 58 7.09 -10.63 -27.97
CA VAL A 58 6.22 -10.57 -29.16
C VAL A 58 6.95 -9.90 -30.33
N LEU A 59 7.62 -8.78 -30.08
CA LEU A 59 8.36 -8.06 -31.11
C LEU A 59 9.60 -8.83 -31.60
N ALA A 60 10.17 -9.70 -30.76
CA ALA A 60 11.34 -10.51 -31.12
C ALA A 60 10.98 -11.78 -31.91
N LYS A 61 9.71 -12.21 -31.89
CA LYS A 61 9.24 -13.41 -32.60
C LYS A 61 8.65 -13.03 -33.96
N ASP A 62 9.30 -13.46 -35.05
CA ASP A 62 8.78 -13.30 -36.42
C ASP A 62 7.56 -14.17 -36.74
N SER A 63 7.33 -15.23 -35.97
CA SER A 63 6.13 -16.06 -36.09
C SER A 63 5.04 -15.49 -35.19
N GLY A 64 3.98 -14.91 -35.77
CA GLY A 64 2.85 -14.25 -35.09
C GLY A 64 2.02 -15.11 -34.12
N GLU A 65 2.53 -16.26 -33.70
CA GLU A 65 1.95 -17.15 -32.71
C GLU A 65 2.55 -16.83 -31.33
N THR A 66 1.94 -15.86 -30.64
CA THR A 66 2.23 -15.63 -29.22
C THR A 66 0.95 -15.80 -28.42
N GLU A 67 1.00 -16.67 -27.41
CA GLU A 67 -0.07 -16.76 -26.40
C GLU A 67 -0.31 -15.37 -25.82
N GLY A 68 -1.57 -14.90 -25.82
CA GLY A 68 -1.92 -13.58 -25.31
C GLY A 68 -1.48 -13.39 -23.84
N PHE A 69 -1.20 -12.15 -23.45
CA PHE A 69 -0.77 -11.82 -22.08
C PHE A 69 -1.79 -12.29 -21.02
N LYS A 70 -1.36 -13.11 -20.07
CA LYS A 70 -2.19 -13.57 -18.94
C LYS A 70 -1.83 -12.80 -17.67
N ALA A 71 -2.72 -11.90 -17.24
CA ALA A 71 -2.55 -11.19 -15.97
C ALA A 71 -2.82 -12.12 -14.78
N GLU A 72 -1.79 -12.80 -14.25
CA GLU A 72 -1.97 -13.65 -13.07
C GLU A 72 -2.21 -12.83 -11.79
N ILE A 73 -3.48 -12.60 -11.45
CA ILE A 73 -3.89 -11.95 -10.19
C ILE A 73 -3.97 -13.01 -9.05
N LYS A 74 -2.90 -13.79 -8.82
CA LYS A 74 -2.88 -14.68 -7.64
C LYS A 74 -3.00 -13.85 -6.36
N LYS A 75 -3.91 -14.23 -5.45
CA LYS A 75 -3.97 -13.66 -4.10
C LYS A 75 -2.74 -14.13 -3.35
N PHE A 76 -1.68 -13.32 -3.33
CA PHE A 76 -0.60 -13.56 -2.39
C PHE A 76 -1.16 -13.25 -1.01
N GLU A 77 -1.60 -14.29 -0.30
CA GLU A 77 -2.06 -14.15 1.07
C GLU A 77 -0.91 -13.63 1.93
N ASN A 78 -1.27 -12.71 2.80
CA ASN A 78 -0.38 -11.83 3.54
C ASN A 78 0.26 -12.56 4.75
N ARG A 79 0.82 -13.76 4.53
CA ARG A 79 1.34 -14.63 5.61
C ARG A 79 2.51 -14.01 6.37
N ASP A 80 3.25 -13.08 5.75
CA ASP A 80 4.42 -12.45 6.38
C ASP A 80 4.08 -11.25 7.26
N LEU A 81 2.97 -10.55 7.03
CA LEU A 81 2.52 -9.45 7.90
C LEU A 81 1.76 -9.94 9.15
N LYS A 82 1.18 -11.15 9.13
CA LYS A 82 0.52 -11.76 10.29
C LYS A 82 1.53 -12.21 11.35
N ARG A 83 2.64 -12.85 10.93
CA ARG A 83 3.71 -13.31 11.84
C ARG A 83 4.33 -12.17 12.67
N LYS A 84 4.41 -10.95 12.12
CA LYS A 84 4.94 -9.79 12.87
C LYS A 84 3.94 -9.21 13.88
N ARG A 85 2.63 -9.42 13.70
CA ARG A 85 1.61 -9.02 14.71
C ARG A 85 1.58 -10.00 15.89
N GLU A 86 1.77 -11.28 15.64
CA GLU A 86 1.67 -12.34 16.66
C GLU A 86 2.88 -12.36 17.61
N LEU A 87 4.05 -11.89 17.17
CA LEU A 87 5.24 -11.77 18.04
C LEU A 87 5.19 -10.59 19.03
N ILE A 88 4.23 -9.66 18.87
CA ILE A 88 4.10 -8.48 19.75
C ILE A 88 3.08 -8.70 20.87
N ASP A 89 2.19 -9.68 20.74
CA ASP A 89 1.14 -9.99 21.73
C ASP A 89 1.50 -11.28 22.48
N GLY A 90 2.57 -11.20 23.28
CA GLY A 90 2.83 -12.22 24.30
C GLY A 90 1.78 -12.15 25.42
N PRO A 91 1.45 -13.27 26.09
CA PRO A 91 0.41 -13.28 27.11
C PRO A 91 0.90 -12.55 28.35
N GLN A 92 0.44 -11.32 28.56
CA GLN A 92 0.63 -10.62 29.83
C GLN A 92 -0.45 -11.06 30.82
N GLN A 93 -0.02 -11.83 31.81
CA GLN A 93 -0.80 -12.15 33.01
C GLN A 93 -1.05 -10.87 33.84
N ASP A 94 -2.11 -10.96 34.65
CA ASP A 94 -2.35 -10.25 35.92
C ASP A 94 -3.17 -8.94 35.95
N ALA A 95 -4.28 -9.09 36.68
CA ALA A 95 -4.83 -8.20 37.71
C ALA A 95 -5.62 -6.93 37.32
N SER A 96 -6.93 -7.03 37.59
CA SER A 96 -7.81 -6.05 38.26
C SER A 96 -7.72 -4.56 37.88
N GLY A 97 -8.81 -4.03 37.32
CA GLY A 97 -9.07 -2.59 37.26
C GLY A 97 -9.73 -2.19 35.96
N ALA A 98 -11.07 -2.19 35.95
CA ALA A 98 -11.86 -1.76 34.79
C ALA A 98 -11.78 -0.24 34.61
N GLU A 99 -10.76 0.25 33.88
CA GLU A 99 -10.76 1.59 33.31
C GLU A 99 -10.81 1.49 31.79
N LYS A 100 -11.93 1.92 31.22
CA LYS A 100 -12.20 1.86 29.78
C LYS A 100 -11.28 2.82 29.04
N LYS A 101 -10.14 2.31 28.56
CA LYS A 101 -9.18 3.06 27.74
C LYS A 101 -9.82 3.47 26.42
N VAL A 102 -10.19 4.74 26.29
CA VAL A 102 -10.58 5.36 25.02
C VAL A 102 -9.37 5.32 24.08
N LYS A 103 -9.36 4.34 23.18
CA LYS A 103 -8.31 4.19 22.17
C LYS A 103 -8.50 5.32 21.15
N GLY A 104 -7.62 6.30 21.19
CA GLY A 104 -7.59 7.39 20.20
C GLY A 104 -7.31 6.87 18.78
N ARG A 105 -7.48 7.75 17.79
CA ARG A 105 -7.42 7.48 16.35
C ARG A 105 -6.20 6.70 15.84
N THR A 106 -5.12 6.64 16.60
CA THR A 106 -3.84 6.05 16.16
C THR A 106 -3.45 4.79 16.90
N GLY A 107 -4.27 4.33 17.84
CA GLY A 107 -4.00 3.11 18.61
C GLY A 107 -2.92 3.25 19.68
N TRP A 108 -2.26 4.41 19.78
CA TRP A 108 -1.29 4.74 20.82
C TRP A 108 -1.96 5.43 22.02
N PRO A 109 -1.48 5.21 23.26
CA PRO A 109 -1.98 5.92 24.43
C PRO A 109 -1.78 7.43 24.29
N GLN A 110 -2.81 8.22 24.60
CA GLN A 110 -2.82 9.67 24.36
C GLN A 110 -1.68 10.42 25.06
N GLN A 111 -1.25 9.91 26.21
CA GLN A 111 -0.09 10.40 26.97
C GLN A 111 1.26 10.31 26.21
N VAL A 112 1.43 9.29 25.37
CA VAL A 112 2.68 9.09 24.58
C VAL A 112 2.82 10.17 23.51
N TRP A 113 1.71 10.61 22.93
CA TRP A 113 1.68 11.70 21.95
C TRP A 113 1.88 13.08 22.56
N ALA A 114 1.41 13.30 23.78
CA ALA A 114 1.54 14.60 24.43
C ALA A 114 3.00 14.97 24.72
N LEU A 115 3.86 13.98 24.99
CA LEU A 115 5.27 14.18 25.33
C LEU A 115 6.13 14.64 24.15
N GLU A 116 5.71 14.38 22.91
CA GLU A 116 6.48 14.73 21.72
C GLU A 116 6.24 16.18 21.24
N LEU A 117 5.35 16.91 21.91
CA LEU A 117 5.04 18.31 21.60
C LEU A 117 5.71 19.32 22.55
N ASN A 118 6.56 18.85 23.48
CA ASN A 118 7.24 19.70 24.45
C ASN A 118 8.76 19.78 24.17
N GLN A 119 9.12 20.43 23.06
CA GLN A 119 10.46 20.97 22.78
C GLN A 119 10.34 22.37 22.17
#